data_AF-A0A0R3IHK7-F1
#
_entry.id   AF-A0A0R3IHK7-F1
#
_cell.length_a   1.000
_cell.length_b   1.000
_cell.length_c   1.000
_cell.angle_alpha   90.00
_cell.angle_beta   90.00
_cell.angle_gamma   90.00
#
_symmetry.space_group_name_H-M   'P 1'
#
loop_
_entity.id
_entity.type
_entity.pdbx_description
1 polymer ?
#
loop_
_entity_poly.entity_id
_entity_poly.type
_entity_poly.pdbx_seq_one_letter_code
_entity_poly.pdbx_strand_id
1 'polypeptide(L)'
;MSLNEHVEHLDEADPDLMSAFVADLQQASLVLRKAGDVERVNIAMLGNKVPHLHAHVIPRRIIDDNHGVSPWENAAPLQKLSDDARVALIDHLRSSFRDVLGAS
;
A
#
# COMPACT_ATOMS: atom_id res chain seq x y z
N MET A 1 -9.45 -1.65 -9.32
CA MET A 1 -10.86 -1.64 -8.86
C MET A 1 -10.82 -1.63 -7.34
N SER A 2 -11.25 -0.56 -6.67
CA SER A 2 -11.25 -0.52 -5.19
C SER A 2 -12.38 -1.37 -4.62
N LEU A 3 -12.13 -2.05 -3.50
CA LEU A 3 -13.17 -2.70 -2.70
C LEU A 3 -14.09 -1.59 -2.14
N ASN A 4 -15.19 -1.30 -2.83
CA ASN A 4 -16.16 -0.28 -2.40
C ASN A 4 -17.32 -0.87 -1.60
N GLU A 5 -17.48 -2.20 -1.65
CA GLU A 5 -18.44 -2.94 -0.85
C GLU A 5 -17.85 -3.22 0.52
N HIS A 6 -18.65 -2.99 1.57
CA HIS A 6 -18.21 -3.23 2.93
C HIS A 6 -18.17 -4.74 3.21
N VAL A 7 -16.96 -5.28 3.28
CA VAL A 7 -16.67 -6.66 3.66
C VAL A 7 -15.85 -6.62 4.95
N GLU A 8 -16.19 -7.41 5.98
CA GLU A 8 -15.43 -7.40 7.24
C GLU A 8 -14.34 -8.47 7.24
N HIS A 9 -14.64 -9.66 6.72
CA HIS A 9 -13.72 -10.78 6.71
C HIS A 9 -13.26 -11.16 5.30
N LEU A 10 -12.02 -11.63 5.18
CA LEU A 10 -11.42 -11.98 3.88
C LEU A 10 -12.22 -13.09 3.16
N ASP A 11 -12.75 -14.04 3.91
CA ASP A 11 -13.52 -15.19 3.42
C ASP A 11 -14.95 -14.84 2.99
N GLU A 12 -15.41 -13.61 3.26
CA GLU A 12 -16.69 -13.08 2.79
C GLU A 12 -16.57 -12.41 1.41
N ALA A 13 -15.36 -12.09 0.96
CA ALA A 13 -15.15 -11.43 -0.31
C ALA A 13 -15.44 -12.37 -1.49
N ASP A 14 -16.10 -11.84 -2.52
CA ASP A 14 -16.26 -12.55 -3.80
C ASP A 14 -14.87 -12.95 -4.36
N PRO A 15 -14.65 -14.22 -4.79
CA PRO A 15 -13.34 -14.67 -5.24
C PRO A 15 -12.78 -13.94 -6.47
N ASP A 16 -13.65 -13.52 -7.39
CA ASP A 16 -13.23 -12.78 -8.59
C ASP A 16 -12.83 -11.35 -8.20
N LEU A 17 -13.62 -10.71 -7.33
CA LEU A 17 -13.26 -9.43 -6.73
C LEU A 17 -11.94 -9.50 -5.97
N MET A 18 -11.73 -10.55 -5.16
CA MET A 18 -10.50 -10.72 -4.39
C MET A 18 -9.29 -10.94 -5.31
N SER A 19 -9.47 -11.67 -6.40
CA SER A 19 -8.42 -11.85 -7.41
C SER A 19 -8.02 -10.53 -8.06
N ALA A 20 -9.00 -9.68 -8.42
CA ALA A 20 -8.75 -8.34 -8.93
C ALA A 20 -8.08 -7.43 -7.88
N PHE A 21 -8.50 -7.52 -6.62
CA PHE A 21 -7.90 -6.77 -5.52
C PHE A 21 -6.43 -7.14 -5.31
N VAL A 22 -6.09 -8.43 -5.28
CA VAL A 22 -4.69 -8.87 -5.20
C VAL A 22 -3.87 -8.40 -6.40
N ALA A 23 -4.44 -8.41 -7.61
CA ALA A 23 -3.77 -7.87 -8.79
C ALA A 23 -3.44 -6.37 -8.64
N ASP A 24 -4.35 -5.58 -8.11
CA ASP A 24 -4.10 -4.16 -7.78
C ASP A 24 -2.99 -4.03 -6.73
N LEU A 25 -2.96 -4.88 -5.69
CA LEU A 25 -1.88 -4.88 -4.68
C LEU A 25 -0.52 -5.23 -5.28
N GLN A 26 -0.46 -6.16 -6.24
CA GLN A 26 0.77 -6.50 -6.96
C GLN A 26 1.29 -5.29 -7.75
N GLN A 27 0.41 -4.59 -8.45
CA GLN A 27 0.77 -3.37 -9.20
C GLN A 27 1.25 -2.26 -8.27
N ALA A 28 0.51 -1.99 -7.18
CA ALA A 28 0.90 -0.99 -6.18
C ALA A 28 2.26 -1.32 -5.54
N SER A 29 2.49 -2.61 -5.21
CA SER A 29 3.77 -3.09 -4.69
C SER A 29 4.91 -2.86 -5.67
N LEU A 30 4.71 -3.12 -6.97
CA LEU A 30 5.71 -2.88 -8.00
C LEU A 30 6.02 -1.39 -8.19
N VAL A 31 4.98 -0.55 -8.23
CA VAL A 31 5.12 0.92 -8.30
C VAL A 31 5.96 1.43 -7.14
N LEU A 32 5.60 1.04 -5.91
CA LEU A 32 6.33 1.44 -4.71
C LEU A 32 7.75 0.89 -4.70
N ARG A 33 7.97 -0.35 -5.16
CA ARG A 33 9.30 -0.94 -5.27
C ARG A 33 10.23 -0.16 -6.20
N LYS A 34 9.68 0.44 -7.26
CA LYS A 34 10.43 1.23 -8.24
C LYS A 34 10.68 2.69 -7.81
N ALA A 35 10.14 3.15 -6.69
CA ALA A 35 10.22 4.55 -6.24
C ALA A 35 11.60 5.02 -5.72
N GLY A 36 12.65 4.19 -5.84
CA GLY A 36 14.00 4.47 -5.33
C GLY A 36 14.15 4.16 -3.83
N ASP A 37 15.30 3.60 -3.45
CA ASP A 37 15.73 3.37 -2.06
C ASP A 37 14.77 2.58 -1.19
N VAL A 38 14.03 1.65 -1.78
CA VAL A 38 13.08 0.85 -1.03
C VAL A 38 13.30 -0.62 -1.37
N GLU A 39 13.69 -1.40 -0.37
CA GLU A 39 14.18 -2.78 -0.54
C GLU A 39 13.06 -3.81 -0.45
N ARG A 40 12.00 -3.49 0.31
CA ARG A 40 10.84 -4.39 0.50
C ARG A 40 9.54 -3.60 0.52
N VAL A 41 8.44 -4.25 0.10
CA VAL A 41 7.08 -3.76 0.33
C VAL A 41 6.43 -4.80 1.24
N ASN A 42 5.91 -4.36 2.37
CA ASN A 42 5.08 -5.20 3.21
C ASN A 42 3.62 -5.01 2.82
N ILE A 43 2.89 -6.12 2.73
CA ILE A 43 1.44 -6.14 2.48
C ILE A 43 0.79 -6.78 3.69
N ALA A 44 -0.25 -6.16 4.22
CA ALA A 44 -1.00 -6.71 5.34
C ALA A 44 -2.47 -6.33 5.24
N MET A 45 -3.34 -7.30 5.51
CA MET A 45 -4.77 -7.10 5.71
C MET A 45 -5.05 -7.36 7.19
N LEU A 46 -5.40 -6.31 7.91
CA LEU A 46 -5.74 -6.33 9.33
C LEU A 46 -7.18 -5.80 9.47
N GLY A 47 -7.84 -6.10 10.59
CA GLY A 47 -9.24 -5.66 10.80
C GLY A 47 -9.59 -5.30 12.24
N ASN A 48 -8.63 -5.37 13.18
CA ASN A 48 -8.94 -5.31 14.62
C ASN A 48 -9.58 -3.99 15.08
N LYS A 49 -9.25 -2.86 14.43
CA LYS A 49 -9.77 -1.53 14.79
C LYS A 49 -10.77 -0.98 13.79
N VAL A 50 -10.55 -1.24 12.51
CA VAL A 50 -11.45 -0.87 11.41
C VAL A 50 -11.80 -2.18 10.71
N PRO A 51 -13.03 -2.70 10.86
CA PRO A 51 -13.38 -4.04 10.41
C PRO A 51 -13.46 -4.13 8.88
N HIS A 52 -13.72 -3.01 8.19
CA HIS A 52 -13.76 -3.00 6.72
C HIS A 52 -12.43 -3.50 6.13
N LEU A 53 -12.48 -4.57 5.33
CA LEU A 53 -11.36 -5.15 4.61
C LEU A 53 -10.58 -4.09 3.83
N HIS A 54 -9.32 -3.92 4.20
CA HIS A 54 -8.38 -3.06 3.51
C HIS A 54 -6.98 -3.66 3.61
N ALA A 55 -6.11 -3.27 2.69
CA ALA A 55 -4.71 -3.66 2.71
C ALA A 55 -3.82 -2.43 2.95
N HIS A 56 -2.83 -2.60 3.82
CA HIS A 56 -1.68 -1.72 3.89
C HIS A 56 -0.64 -2.18 2.88
N VAL A 57 -0.10 -1.25 2.08
CA VAL A 57 1.01 -1.51 1.13
C VAL A 57 2.13 -0.54 1.48
N ILE A 58 3.14 -1.03 2.20
CA ILE A 58 4.10 -0.19 2.92
C ILE A 58 5.50 -0.36 2.31
N PRO A 59 6.06 0.68 1.64
CA PRO A 59 7.45 0.69 1.20
C PRO A 59 8.38 0.74 2.43
N ARG A 60 9.33 -0.20 2.53
CA ARG A 60 10.31 -0.33 3.62
C ARG A 60 11.71 -0.05 3.14
N ARG A 61 12.42 0.81 3.87
CA ARG A 61 13.78 1.27 3.55
C ARG A 61 14.79 0.82 4.60
N ILE A 62 16.05 0.69 4.22
CA ILE A 62 17.14 0.44 5.19
C ILE A 62 17.24 1.57 6.22
N ILE A 63 16.90 2.79 5.81
CA ILE A 63 16.96 4.00 6.64
C ILE A 63 15.75 4.18 7.58
N ASP A 64 14.72 3.33 7.49
CA ASP A 64 13.57 3.42 8.38
C ASP A 64 14.00 3.11 9.82
N ASP A 65 13.55 3.90 10.81
CA ASP A 65 13.89 3.72 12.22
C ASP A 65 13.58 2.31 12.75
N ASN A 66 12.55 1.66 12.19
CA ASN A 66 12.14 0.29 12.53
C ASN A 66 12.47 -0.74 11.45
N HIS A 67 13.55 -0.52 10.70
CA HIS A 67 14.07 -1.53 9.77
C HIS A 67 14.37 -2.86 10.51
N GLY A 68 14.01 -3.97 9.88
CA GLY A 68 14.24 -5.32 10.39
C GLY A 68 13.06 -5.90 11.17
N VAL A 69 12.08 -5.07 11.54
CA VAL A 69 10.85 -5.48 12.25
C VAL A 69 9.59 -5.09 11.48
N SER A 70 8.42 -5.47 12.01
CA SER A 70 7.13 -5.14 11.39
C SER A 70 6.92 -3.63 11.29
N PRO A 71 6.13 -3.12 10.31
CA PRO A 71 5.96 -1.67 10.11
C PRO A 71 5.39 -0.90 11.30
N TRP A 72 4.68 -1.57 12.22
CA TRP A 72 4.05 -0.94 13.38
C TRP A 72 4.91 -1.05 14.66
N GLU A 73 5.91 -1.93 14.67
CA GLU A 73 6.77 -2.10 15.83
C GLU A 73 7.75 -0.93 15.92
N ASN A 74 7.80 -0.28 17.08
CA ASN A 74 8.66 0.89 17.33
C ASN A 74 8.56 1.98 16.25
N ALA A 75 7.39 2.11 15.62
CA ALA A 75 7.19 3.07 14.55
C ALA A 75 7.30 4.50 15.08
N ALA A 76 7.94 5.37 14.30
CA ALA A 76 7.99 6.79 14.60
C ALA A 76 6.56 7.36 14.73
N PRO A 77 6.36 8.40 15.57
CA PRO A 77 5.06 9.05 15.68
C PRO A 77 4.52 9.50 14.33
N LEU A 78 3.22 9.33 14.11
CA LEU A 78 2.56 9.78 12.88
C LEU A 78 2.79 11.28 12.66
N GLN A 79 3.45 11.62 11.56
CA GLN A 79 3.62 12.99 11.11
C GLN A 79 2.78 13.22 9.84
N LYS A 80 2.01 14.30 9.86
CA LYS A 80 1.20 14.68 8.69
C LYS A 80 2.12 15.35 7.66
N LEU A 81 2.02 14.92 6.40
CA LEU A 81 2.66 15.61 5.30
C LEU A 81 2.13 17.05 5.17
N SER A 82 3.01 17.98 4.79
CA SER A 82 2.58 19.30 4.32
C SER A 82 1.72 19.15 3.06
N ASP A 83 0.92 20.16 2.76
CA ASP A 83 0.05 20.11 1.59
C ASP A 83 0.86 19.96 0.29
N ASP A 84 1.97 20.70 0.15
CA ASP A 84 2.86 20.62 -1.01
C ASP A 84 3.50 19.24 -1.15
N ALA A 85 4.02 18.67 -0.04
CA ALA A 85 4.61 17.32 -0.06
C ALA A 85 3.56 16.26 -0.41
N ARG A 86 2.33 16.42 0.08
CA ARG A 86 1.22 15.53 -0.26
C ARG A 86 0.88 15.59 -1.75
N VAL A 87 0.77 16.79 -2.32
CA VAL A 87 0.48 16.97 -3.76
C VAL A 87 1.60 16.37 -4.62
N ALA A 88 2.85 16.67 -4.31
CA ALA A 88 4.01 16.13 -5.03
C ALA A 88 4.04 14.60 -5.00
N LEU A 89 3.77 13.99 -3.84
CA LEU A 89 3.71 12.53 -3.70
C LEU A 89 2.56 11.93 -4.52
N ILE A 90 1.38 12.54 -4.50
CA ILE A 90 0.21 12.09 -5.28
C ILE A 90 0.54 12.11 -6.78
N ASP A 91 1.12 13.20 -7.28
CA ASP A 91 1.42 13.33 -8.71
C ASP A 91 2.53 12.37 -9.14
N HIS A 92 3.54 12.16 -8.29
CA HIS A 92 4.56 11.15 -8.51
C HIS A 92 3.94 9.74 -8.61
N LEU A 93 3.11 9.34 -7.63
CA LEU A 93 2.46 8.03 -7.65
C LEU A 93 1.59 7.85 -8.89
N ARG A 94 0.77 8.85 -9.25
CA ARG A 94 -0.05 8.81 -10.48
C ARG A 94 0.79 8.58 -11.73
N SER A 95 1.96 9.22 -11.83
CA SER A 95 2.87 8.98 -12.96
C SER A 95 3.41 7.56 -12.97
N SER A 96 3.94 7.11 -11.84
CA SER A 96 4.52 5.76 -11.72
C SER A 96 3.50 4.65 -12.00
N PHE A 97 2.23 4.84 -11.61
CA PHE A 97 1.15 3.91 -11.97
C PHE A 97 0.89 3.89 -13.48
N ARG A 98 0.87 5.04 -14.17
CA ARG A 98 0.73 5.07 -15.64
C ARG A 98 1.88 4.35 -16.33
N ASP A 99 3.10 4.53 -15.85
CA ASP A 99 4.28 3.90 -16.44
C ASP A 99 4.27 2.38 -16.28
N VAL A 100 3.86 1.88 -15.10
CA VAL A 100 3.72 0.44 -14.86
C VAL A 100 2.59 -0.17 -15.69
N LEU A 101 1.43 0.49 -15.74
CA LEU A 101 0.28 0.00 -16.50
C LEU A 101 0.49 0.08 -18.02
N GLY A 102 1.24 1.07 -18.51
CA GLY A 102 1.57 1.21 -19.93
C GLY A 102 2.69 0.28 -20.41
N ALA A 103 3.45 -0.32 -19.48
CA ALA A 103 4.50 -1.30 -19.78
C ALA A 103 4.03 -2.76 -19.70
N SER A 104 2.74 -2.99 -19.41
CA SER A 104 2.12 -4.31 -19.19
C SER A 104 1.33 -4.78 -20.41
#